data_AF-A0A2E0Z860-F1
#
_entry.id   AF-A0A2E0Z860-F1
#
_cell.length_a   1.000
_cell.length_b   1.000
_cell.length_c   1.000
_cell.angle_alpha   90.00
_cell.angle_beta   90.00
_cell.angle_gamma   90.00
#
_symmetry.space_group_name_H-M   'P 1'
#
loop_
_entity.id
_entity.type
_entity.pdbx_description
1 polymer ?
#
loop_
_entity_poly.entity_id
_entity_poly.type
_entity_poly.pdbx_seq_one_letter_code
_entity_poly.pdbx_strand_id
1 'polypeptide(L)'
;MIKALFFDVGGTIFDWKNTAREQIQALAQAHGQPIDGEAFAYAWREAMFEIHTQVRHGNLPWLNSDEMHLRALENMAGMRTAYVNVPEKDSVTAGFGDSGDEKFDIEAEDYETLCQRLQV
;
A
#
# COMPACT_ATOMS: atom_id res chain seq x y z
N MET A 1 -32.32 2.24 21.61
CA MET A 1 -31.54 3.29 20.91
C MET A 1 -30.23 2.69 20.44
N ILE A 2 -29.84 2.94 19.18
CA ILE A 2 -28.52 2.59 18.65
C ILE A 2 -27.49 3.54 19.27
N LYS A 3 -26.29 3.01 19.59
CA LYS A 3 -25.20 3.75 20.27
C LYS A 3 -23.95 3.94 19.42
N ALA A 4 -23.73 3.07 18.42
CA ALA A 4 -22.60 3.14 17.51
C ALA A 4 -22.97 2.58 16.13
N LEU A 5 -22.27 3.08 15.11
CA LEU A 5 -22.30 2.59 13.74
C LEU A 5 -20.84 2.49 13.28
N PHE A 6 -20.48 1.35 12.68
CA PHE A 6 -19.16 1.11 12.13
C PHE A 6 -19.30 0.91 10.63
N PHE A 7 -18.37 1.48 9.88
CA PHE A 7 -18.36 1.43 8.43
C PHE A 7 -17.05 0.81 7.98
N ASP A 8 -17.17 -0.18 7.09
CA ASP A 8 -16.08 -0.46 6.18
C ASP A 8 -15.79 0.80 5.36
N VAL A 9 -14.54 0.99 4.94
CA VAL A 9 -14.08 2.25 4.32
C VAL A 9 -13.86 2.03 2.82
N GLY A 10 -13.18 0.95 2.44
CA GLY A 10 -12.79 0.66 1.06
C GLY A 10 -13.96 0.27 0.16
N GLY A 11 -14.47 1.23 -0.63
CA GLY A 11 -15.59 1.03 -1.55
C GLY A 11 -16.95 1.36 -0.93
N THR A 12 -17.06 1.35 0.41
CA THR A 12 -18.26 1.80 1.12
C THR A 12 -18.27 3.32 1.32
N ILE A 13 -17.12 3.93 1.65
CA ILE A 13 -16.98 5.37 1.90
C ILE A 13 -16.19 6.08 0.81
N PHE A 14 -15.11 5.46 0.30
CA PHE A 14 -14.28 6.05 -0.76
C PHE A 14 -14.15 5.15 -2.00
N ASP A 15 -14.08 5.78 -3.16
CA ASP A 15 -13.90 5.13 -4.46
C ASP A 15 -12.43 4.81 -4.72
N TRP A 16 -11.95 3.74 -4.09
CA TRP A 16 -10.57 3.30 -4.23
C TRP A 16 -10.18 2.98 -5.68
N LYS A 17 -11.08 2.38 -6.46
CA LYS A 17 -10.77 1.85 -7.79
C LYS A 17 -10.45 2.99 -8.74
N ASN A 18 -11.35 3.97 -8.83
CA ASN A 18 -11.17 5.06 -9.79
C ASN A 18 -10.04 5.99 -9.37
N THR A 19 -9.88 6.24 -8.06
CA THR A 19 -8.73 7.00 -7.56
C THR A 19 -7.41 6.31 -7.95
N ALA A 20 -7.26 5.02 -7.67
CA ALA A 20 -6.04 4.28 -8.04
C ALA A 20 -5.79 4.31 -9.56
N ARG A 21 -6.81 3.94 -10.36
CA ARG A 21 -6.75 3.95 -11.83
C ARG A 21 -6.25 5.30 -12.36
N GLU A 22 -6.79 6.40 -11.88
CA GLU A 22 -6.44 7.75 -12.34
C GLU A 22 -5.01 8.15 -11.97
N GLN A 23 -4.59 7.88 -10.73
CA GLN A 23 -3.24 8.20 -10.29
C GLN A 23 -2.18 7.39 -11.04
N ILE A 24 -2.41 6.10 -11.24
CA ILE A 24 -1.51 5.21 -11.99
C ILE A 24 -1.43 5.64 -13.46
N GLN A 25 -2.57 5.98 -14.07
CA GLN A 25 -2.61 6.47 -15.44
C GLN A 25 -1.82 7.78 -15.60
N ALA A 26 -2.00 8.72 -14.67
CA ALA A 26 -1.30 10.00 -14.67
C ALA A 26 0.21 9.82 -14.48
N LEU A 27 0.61 8.95 -13.54
CA LEU A 27 2.01 8.61 -13.29
C LEU A 27 2.67 8.01 -14.55
N ALA A 28 2.04 7.00 -15.15
CA ALA A 28 2.56 6.36 -16.35
C ALA A 28 2.68 7.35 -17.52
N GLN A 29 1.71 8.24 -17.70
CA GLN A 29 1.77 9.31 -18.70
C GLN A 29 2.94 10.27 -18.46
N ALA A 30 3.16 10.69 -17.21
CA ALA A 30 4.28 11.57 -16.85
C ALA A 30 5.65 10.93 -17.16
N HIS A 31 5.75 9.60 -17.06
CA HIS A 31 6.96 8.83 -17.38
C HIS A 31 6.99 8.26 -18.81
N GLY A 32 6.02 8.59 -19.67
CA GLY A 32 5.95 8.09 -21.05
C GLY A 32 5.77 6.57 -21.16
N GLN A 33 5.23 5.92 -20.13
CA GLN A 33 5.00 4.48 -20.09
C GLN A 33 3.57 4.13 -20.50
N PRO A 34 3.36 3.10 -21.34
CA PRO A 34 2.03 2.57 -21.61
C PRO A 34 1.53 1.77 -20.41
N ILE A 35 0.30 2.03 -19.97
CA ILE A 35 -0.36 1.25 -18.94
C ILE A 35 -1.87 1.18 -19.21
N ASP A 36 -2.48 0.05 -18.86
CA ASP A 36 -3.92 -0.03 -18.65
C ASP A 36 -4.17 0.19 -17.15
N GLY A 37 -4.55 1.42 -16.78
CA GLY A 37 -4.76 1.78 -15.38
C GLY A 37 -5.91 1.01 -14.72
N GLU A 38 -6.92 0.57 -15.49
CA GLU A 38 -8.04 -0.19 -14.91
C GLU A 38 -7.61 -1.62 -14.63
N ALA A 39 -6.98 -2.29 -15.59
CA ALA A 39 -6.42 -3.63 -15.40
C ALA A 39 -5.40 -3.65 -14.26
N PHE A 40 -4.54 -2.63 -14.16
CA PHE A 40 -3.60 -2.50 -13.05
C PHE A 40 -4.30 -2.40 -11.70
N ALA A 41 -5.30 -1.53 -11.55
CA ALA A 41 -5.97 -1.33 -10.27
C ALA A 41 -6.67 -2.60 -9.76
N TYR A 42 -7.26 -3.40 -10.66
CA TYR A 42 -7.83 -4.69 -10.29
C TYR A 42 -6.77 -5.72 -9.90
N ALA A 43 -5.72 -5.89 -10.71
CA ALA A 43 -4.65 -6.84 -10.43
C ALA A 43 -3.96 -6.53 -9.09
N TRP A 44 -3.74 -5.25 -8.79
CA TRP A 44 -3.13 -4.82 -7.54
C TRP A 44 -4.01 -5.13 -6.32
N ARG A 45 -5.31 -4.90 -6.43
CA ARG A 45 -6.26 -5.25 -5.37
C ARG A 45 -6.33 -6.75 -5.13
N GLU A 46 -6.33 -7.54 -6.20
CA GLU A 46 -6.34 -9.01 -6.13
C GLU A 46 -5.09 -9.54 -5.43
N ALA A 47 -3.89 -9.12 -5.87
CA ALA A 47 -2.62 -9.52 -5.27
C ALA A 47 -2.53 -9.14 -3.77
N MET A 48 -3.05 -7.97 -3.38
CA MET A 48 -3.12 -7.58 -1.96
C MET A 48 -4.00 -8.55 -1.16
N PHE A 49 -5.16 -8.94 -1.71
CA PHE A 49 -6.05 -9.89 -1.03
C PHE A 49 -5.50 -11.32 -0.94
N GLU A 50 -4.65 -11.73 -1.87
CA GLU A 50 -3.90 -13.00 -1.76
C GLU A 50 -2.96 -12.97 -0.55
N ILE A 51 -2.21 -11.88 -0.36
CA ILE A 51 -1.32 -11.70 0.81
C ILE A 51 -2.14 -11.65 2.10
N HIS A 52 -3.21 -10.86 2.13
CA HIS A 52 -4.12 -10.79 3.27
C HIS A 52 -4.70 -12.16 3.63
N THR A 53 -5.02 -13.00 2.64
CA THR A 53 -5.51 -14.36 2.87
C THR A 53 -4.43 -15.22 3.53
N GLN A 54 -3.16 -15.09 3.13
CA GLN A 54 -2.05 -15.78 3.79
C GLN A 54 -1.85 -15.34 5.24
N VAL A 55 -1.93 -14.03 5.53
CA VAL A 55 -1.87 -13.50 6.91
C VAL A 55 -3.04 -14.03 7.74
N ARG A 56 -4.27 -14.00 7.20
CA ARG A 56 -5.48 -14.52 7.87
C ARG A 56 -5.36 -15.99 8.24
N HIS A 57 -4.70 -16.80 7.40
CA HIS A 57 -4.49 -18.22 7.66
C HIS A 57 -3.25 -18.52 8.51
N GLY A 58 -2.47 -17.50 8.89
CA GLY A 58 -1.24 -17.66 9.66
C GLY A 58 -0.06 -18.22 8.84
N ASN A 59 -0.16 -18.20 7.51
CA ASN A 59 0.93 -18.60 6.61
C ASN A 59 1.99 -17.48 6.48
N LEU A 60 1.59 -16.24 6.75
CA LEU A 60 2.47 -15.07 6.88
C LEU A 60 2.29 -14.45 8.28
N PRO A 61 3.31 -13.75 8.82
CA PRO A 61 3.16 -12.95 10.03
C PRO A 61 2.10 -11.86 9.84
N TRP A 62 1.70 -11.22 10.94
CA TRP A 62 0.82 -10.05 10.86
C TRP A 62 1.46 -8.98 9.98
N LEU A 63 0.64 -8.40 9.11
CA LEU A 63 0.99 -7.24 8.29
C LEU A 63 -0.13 -6.21 8.41
N ASN A 64 0.23 -4.93 8.30
CA ASN A 64 -0.72 -3.86 8.13
C ASN A 64 -1.15 -3.71 6.64
N SER A 65 -2.13 -2.84 6.38
CA SER A 65 -2.66 -2.65 5.03
C SER A 65 -1.61 -2.12 4.05
N ASP A 66 -0.75 -1.21 4.47
CA ASP A 66 0.24 -0.58 3.59
C ASP A 66 1.32 -1.58 3.16
N GLU A 67 1.79 -2.40 4.11
CA GLU A 67 2.72 -3.51 3.85
C GLU A 67 2.13 -4.50 2.83
N MET A 68 0.85 -4.86 2.95
CA MET A 68 0.18 -5.75 2.00
C MET A 68 0.09 -5.13 0.59
N HIS A 69 -0.23 -3.84 0.49
CA HIS A 69 -0.30 -3.14 -0.80
C HIS A 69 1.09 -3.01 -1.45
N LEU A 70 2.14 -2.72 -0.67
CA LEU A 70 3.51 -2.62 -1.17
C LEU A 70 4.00 -3.98 -1.69
N ARG A 71 3.83 -5.06 -0.91
CA ARG A 71 4.19 -6.42 -1.33
C ARG A 71 3.39 -6.88 -2.56
N ALA A 72 2.14 -6.45 -2.71
CA ALA A 72 1.37 -6.71 -3.91
C ALA A 72 1.99 -6.03 -5.14
N LEU A 73 2.48 -4.79 -5.02
CA LEU A 73 3.23 -4.12 -6.08
C LEU A 73 4.53 -4.85 -6.41
N GLU A 74 5.28 -5.28 -5.39
CA GLU A 74 6.51 -6.07 -5.57
C GLU A 74 6.26 -7.35 -6.38
N ASN A 75 5.23 -8.10 -6.01
CA ASN A 75 4.85 -9.35 -6.68
C ASN A 75 4.46 -9.12 -8.14
N MET A 76 3.79 -8.00 -8.44
CA MET A 76 3.38 -7.63 -9.79
C MET A 76 4.53 -7.09 -10.66
N ALA A 77 5.46 -6.34 -10.05
CA ALA A 77 6.48 -5.61 -10.77
C ALA A 77 7.81 -6.37 -10.91
N GLY A 78 8.07 -7.36 -10.04
CA GLY A 78 9.38 -8.01 -9.96
C GLY A 78 10.53 -7.03 -9.64
N MET A 79 10.24 -5.92 -8.94
CA MET A 79 11.15 -4.80 -8.70
C MET A 79 11.49 -4.59 -7.21
N ARG A 80 12.59 -3.84 -6.96
CA ARG A 80 13.09 -3.41 -5.64
C ARG A 80 12.23 -2.29 -5.05
N THR A 81 12.12 -2.24 -3.72
CA THR A 81 11.27 -1.28 -3.00
C THR A 81 12.05 -0.21 -2.24
N ALA A 82 11.39 0.94 -2.08
CA ALA A 82 11.77 1.96 -1.14
C ALA A 82 10.54 2.33 -0.32
N TYR A 83 10.71 2.45 0.99
CA TYR A 83 9.63 2.73 1.93
C TYR A 83 9.81 4.13 2.51
N VAL A 84 8.77 4.95 2.40
CA VAL A 84 8.70 6.23 3.09
C VAL A 84 7.88 6.03 4.34
N ASN A 85 8.55 5.97 5.48
CA ASN A 85 7.90 5.92 6.77
C ASN A 85 7.52 7.35 7.17
N VAL A 86 6.37 7.83 6.67
CA VAL A 86 5.81 9.08 7.17
C VAL A 86 5.17 8.79 8.52
N PRO A 87 5.56 9.48 9.61
CA PRO A 87 4.96 9.24 10.92
C PRO A 87 3.44 9.46 10.86
N GLU A 88 2.65 8.41 11.13
CA GLU A 88 1.21 8.54 11.29
C GLU A 88 0.93 9.57 12.39
N LYS A 89 0.14 10.61 12.06
CA LYS A 89 -0.30 11.60 13.06
C LYS A 89 -1.28 11.01 14.07
N ASP A 90 -1.94 9.91 13.72
CA ASP A 90 -2.94 9.25 14.55
C ASP A 90 -2.33 8.01 15.19
N SER A 91 -2.37 7.92 16.52
CA SER A 91 -1.77 6.82 17.29
C SER A 91 -2.64 5.56 17.27
N VAL A 92 -2.90 4.99 16.08
CA VAL A 92 -3.78 3.82 15.92
C VAL A 92 -3.08 2.52 16.33
N THR A 93 -1.74 2.53 16.36
CA THR A 93 -0.87 1.36 16.63
C THR A 93 -0.66 1.03 18.10
N ALA A 94 -1.15 1.86 19.04
CA ALA A 94 -0.89 1.70 20.48
C ALA A 94 -1.35 0.36 21.11
N GLY A 95 -2.07 -0.48 20.36
CA GLY A 95 -2.50 -1.82 20.78
C GLY A 95 -2.07 -2.97 19.86
N PHE A 96 -1.32 -2.71 18.79
CA PHE A 96 -0.85 -3.72 17.84
C PHE A 96 0.67 -3.87 17.99
N GLY A 97 1.12 -5.08 18.31
CA GLY A 97 2.55 -5.34 18.54
C GLY A 97 3.39 -5.03 17.30
N ASP A 98 4.60 -4.56 17.55
CA ASP A 98 5.62 -4.23 16.55
C ASP A 98 5.85 -5.43 15.61
N SER A 99 5.51 -5.29 14.32
CA SER A 99 5.88 -6.27 13.29
C SER A 99 7.38 -6.16 13.07
N GLY A 100 8.13 -6.95 13.85
CA GLY A 100 9.59 -6.94 13.81
C GLY A 100 10.18 -7.16 12.42
N ASP A 101 11.28 -6.43 12.18
CA ASP A 101 12.26 -6.58 11.10
C ASP A 101 11.73 -6.53 9.65
N GLU A 102 11.00 -5.46 9.31
CA GLU A 102 10.90 -5.07 7.90
C GLU A 102 12.16 -4.31 7.49
N LYS A 103 12.99 -4.95 6.64
CA LYS A 103 14.26 -4.38 6.18
C LYS A 103 14.10 -3.89 4.75
N PHE A 104 13.95 -2.58 4.58
CA PHE A 104 13.84 -1.97 3.25
C PHE A 104 15.23 -1.67 2.68
N ASP A 105 15.36 -1.72 1.34
CA ASP A 105 16.61 -1.36 0.66
C ASP A 105 16.97 0.12 0.90
N ILE A 106 15.95 0.97 1.00
CA ILE A 106 16.06 2.41 1.28
C ILE A 106 14.86 2.82 2.16
N GLU A 107 15.17 3.36 3.34
CA GLU A 107 14.19 3.99 4.23
C GLU A 107 14.33 5.51 4.17
N ALA A 108 13.22 6.24 4.19
CA ALA A 108 13.20 7.70 4.30
C ALA A 108 12.03 8.16 5.18
N GLU A 109 12.24 9.23 5.94
CA GLU A 109 11.23 9.78 6.86
C GLU A 109 10.27 10.75 6.15
N ASP A 110 10.64 11.21 4.95
CA ASP A 110 9.82 12.05 4.10
C ASP A 110 10.18 11.88 2.62
N TYR A 111 9.32 12.43 1.75
CA TYR A 111 9.44 12.32 0.30
C TYR A 111 10.71 13.00 -0.24
N GLU A 112 11.12 14.12 0.35
CA GLU A 112 12.31 14.86 -0.08
C GLU A 112 13.59 14.07 0.19
N THR A 113 13.67 13.45 1.36
CA THR A 113 14.74 12.54 1.76
C THR A 113 14.78 11.29 0.89
N LEU A 114 13.62 10.77 0.49
CA LEU A 114 13.55 9.65 -0.44
C LEU A 114 14.15 10.02 -1.80
N CYS A 115 13.72 11.14 -2.40
CA CYS A 115 14.22 11.60 -3.70
C CYS A 115 15.76 11.78 -3.70
N GLN A 116 16.31 12.37 -2.64
CA GLN A 116 17.76 12.52 -2.47
C GLN A 116 18.48 11.16 -2.45
N ARG A 117 17.93 10.16 -1.76
CA ARG A 117 18.54 8.81 -1.68
C ARG A 117 18.44 8.05 -3.00
N LEU A 118 17.39 8.31 -3.79
CA LEU A 118 17.18 7.71 -5.11
C LEU A 118 17.91 8.43 -6.25
N GLN A 119 18.55 9.57 -5.98
CA GLN A 119 19.21 10.43 -6.98
C GLN A 119 18.26 10.90 -8.11
N VAL A 120 17.00 11.15 -7.77
CA VAL A 120 15.94 11.64 -8.68
C VAL A 120 15.31 12.93 -8.19
#